data_AF-A0A3A9ALG9-F1
#
_entry.id   AF-A0A3A9ALG9-F1
#
_cell.length_a   1.000
_cell.length_b   1.000
_cell.length_c   1.000
_cell.angle_alpha   90.00
_cell.angle_beta   90.00
_cell.angle_gamma   90.00
#
_symmetry.space_group_name_H-M   'P 1'
#
loop_
_entity.id
_entity.type
_entity.pdbx_description
1 polymer ?
#
loop_
_entity_poly.entity_id
_entity_poly.type
_entity_poly.pdbx_seq_one_letter_code
_entity_poly.pdbx_strand_id
1 'polypeptide(L)'
;MECTPNRESLIALIQPDIHITKEFLKRIYAFEISYLGFSEEAIAALEKIGCVRAREHYNAWVKEYESKRDAELKEVAHWYRLECEKQWEKRQKEGEERRKRKETESEMASRKQQWMKLSEVLGYQLTRTEK
;
A
#
# COMPACT_ATOMS: atom_id res chain seq x y z
N MET A 1 8.58 32.64 11.71
CA MET A 1 7.72 31.47 11.40
C MET A 1 6.33 32.01 11.14
N GLU A 2 5.91 32.06 9.88
CA GLU A 2 4.50 32.34 9.58
C GLU A 2 3.71 31.12 10.07
N CYS A 3 2.84 31.34 11.06
CA CYS A 3 1.97 30.33 11.62
C CYS A 3 1.14 29.77 10.45
N THR A 4 1.22 28.47 10.18
CA THR A 4 0.28 27.82 9.26
C THR A 4 -1.13 28.16 9.74
N PRO A 5 -1.94 28.88 8.97
CA PRO A 5 -3.23 29.35 9.46
C PRO A 5 -4.05 28.14 9.86
N ASN A 6 -4.59 28.17 11.08
CA ASN A 6 -5.56 27.16 11.49
C ASN A 6 -6.83 27.28 10.63
N ARG A 7 -7.69 26.26 10.67
CA ARG A 7 -8.93 26.19 9.88
C ARG A 7 -9.76 27.47 9.93
N GLU A 8 -9.98 27.99 11.15
CA GLU A 8 -10.79 29.18 11.42
C GLU A 8 -10.13 30.45 10.88
N SER A 9 -8.80 30.55 11.00
CA SER A 9 -8.00 31.65 10.47
C SER A 9 -8.05 31.67 8.95
N LEU A 10 -8.10 30.50 8.29
CA LEU A 10 -8.23 30.44 6.83
C LEU A 10 -9.59 30.96 6.35
N ILE A 11 -10.67 30.63 7.06
CA ILE A 11 -12.01 31.19 6.77
C ILE A 11 -12.05 32.69 7.06
N ALA A 12 -11.43 33.14 8.16
CA ALA A 12 -11.39 34.57 8.52
C ALA A 12 -10.66 35.45 7.48
N LEU A 13 -9.77 34.87 6.67
CA LEU A 13 -9.11 35.57 5.56
C LEU A 13 -10.05 35.85 4.39
N ILE A 14 -11.20 35.17 4.30
CA ILE A 14 -12.19 35.33 3.23
C ILE A 14 -12.94 36.65 3.45
N GLN A 15 -12.42 37.70 2.83
CA GLN A 15 -12.98 39.05 2.83
C GLN A 15 -13.13 39.55 1.38
N PRO A 16 -13.98 40.56 1.11
CA PRO A 16 -14.31 40.98 -0.27
C PRO A 16 -13.11 41.26 -1.19
N ASP A 17 -11.98 41.72 -0.64
CA ASP A 17 -10.76 42.05 -1.41
C ASP A 17 -9.75 40.88 -1.51
N ILE A 18 -10.15 39.66 -1.14
CA ILE A 18 -9.26 38.49 -1.19
C ILE A 18 -8.89 38.12 -2.63
N HIS A 19 -7.60 37.85 -2.83
CA HIS A 19 -7.11 37.27 -4.07
C HIS A 19 -7.05 35.74 -3.94
N ILE A 20 -7.86 35.04 -4.73
CA ILE A 20 -7.83 33.57 -4.79
C ILE A 20 -6.58 33.12 -5.54
N THR A 21 -5.53 32.77 -4.80
CA THR A 21 -4.29 32.22 -5.34
C THR A 21 -4.33 30.69 -5.37
N LYS A 22 -3.44 30.08 -6.18
CA LYS A 22 -3.26 28.62 -6.18
C LYS A 22 -2.86 28.10 -4.80
N GLU A 23 -2.06 28.87 -4.07
CA GLU A 23 -1.63 28.57 -2.70
C GLU A 23 -2.81 28.57 -1.72
N PHE A 24 -3.78 29.46 -1.92
CA PHE A 24 -5.01 29.48 -1.14
C PHE A 24 -5.86 28.22 -1.39
N LEU A 25 -6.06 27.84 -2.66
CA LEU A 25 -6.79 26.61 -3.02
C LEU A 25 -6.10 25.35 -2.48
N LYS A 26 -4.76 25.28 -2.54
CA LYS A 26 -3.96 24.21 -1.93
C LYS A 26 -4.23 24.08 -0.43
N ARG A 27 -4.31 25.21 0.30
CA ARG A 27 -4.59 25.20 1.75
C ARG A 27 -5.99 24.70 2.05
N ILE A 28 -6.99 25.10 1.26
CA ILE A 28 -8.36 24.58 1.38
C ILE A 28 -8.36 23.05 1.22
N TYR A 29 -7.72 22.54 0.16
CA TYR A 29 -7.63 21.10 -0.08
C TYR A 29 -6.85 20.34 1.00
N ALA A 30 -5.76 20.92 1.52
CA ALA A 30 -4.99 20.31 2.61
C ALA A 30 -5.86 20.12 3.87
N PHE A 31 -6.73 21.08 4.17
CA PHE A 31 -7.68 20.95 5.28
C PHE A 31 -8.82 19.97 4.97
N GLU A 32 -9.33 19.92 3.74
CA GLU A 32 -10.34 18.92 3.32
C GLU A 32 -9.86 17.49 3.58
N ILE A 33 -8.58 17.18 3.29
CA ILE A 33 -7.99 15.87 3.55
C ILE A 33 -8.08 15.47 5.03
N SER A 34 -7.93 16.44 5.94
CA SER A 34 -7.97 16.18 7.39
C SER A 34 -9.37 16.35 8.01
N TYR A 35 -10.20 17.19 7.39
CA TYR A 35 -11.51 17.62 7.88
C TYR A 35 -12.50 17.67 6.71
N LEU A 36 -13.26 16.58 6.55
CA LEU A 36 -14.23 16.44 5.48
C LEU A 36 -15.28 17.56 5.51
N GLY A 37 -15.57 18.13 4.34
CA GLY A 37 -16.55 19.21 4.16
C GLY A 37 -16.00 20.63 4.39
N PHE A 38 -14.73 20.77 4.76
CA PHE A 38 -14.11 22.08 4.93
C PHE A 38 -14.03 22.87 3.61
N SER A 39 -13.75 22.20 2.50
CA SER A 39 -13.72 22.82 1.17
C SER A 39 -15.06 23.43 0.80
N GLU A 40 -16.17 22.75 1.09
CA GLU A 40 -17.51 23.27 0.87
C GLU A 40 -17.79 24.51 1.74
N GLU A 41 -17.37 24.49 3.01
CA GLU A 41 -17.47 25.66 3.90
C GLU A 41 -16.69 26.87 3.35
N ALA A 42 -15.44 26.65 2.95
CA ALA A 42 -14.57 27.70 2.41
C ALA A 42 -15.08 28.25 1.07
N ILE A 43 -15.56 27.37 0.18
CA ILE A 43 -16.13 27.76 -1.11
C ILE A 43 -17.42 28.56 -0.90
N ALA A 44 -18.31 28.12 0.01
CA ALA A 44 -19.53 28.85 0.32
C ALA A 44 -19.24 30.25 0.88
N ALA A 45 -18.19 30.39 1.71
CA ALA A 45 -17.74 31.69 2.20
C ALA A 45 -17.22 32.58 1.06
N LEU A 46 -16.47 32.03 0.10
CA LEU A 46 -16.00 32.75 -1.09
C LEU A 46 -17.16 33.19 -1.99
N GLU A 47 -18.13 32.31 -2.24
CA GLU A 47 -19.33 32.62 -3.03
C GLU A 47 -20.13 33.74 -2.37
N LYS A 48 -20.26 33.73 -1.04
CA LYS A 48 -20.99 34.75 -0.26
C LYS A 48 -20.39 36.16 -0.37
N ILE A 49 -19.06 36.27 -0.52
CA ILE A 49 -18.39 37.57 -0.70
C ILE A 49 -18.33 38.01 -2.18
N GLY A 50 -18.95 37.26 -3.10
CA GLY A 50 -19.06 37.61 -4.51
C GLY A 50 -18.10 36.86 -5.45
N CYS A 51 -17.34 35.87 -4.97
CA CYS A 51 -16.51 35.03 -5.82
C CYS A 51 -17.33 33.91 -6.48
N VAL A 52 -18.21 34.27 -7.42
CA VAL A 52 -19.22 33.38 -8.04
C VAL A 52 -18.62 32.13 -8.72
N ARG A 53 -17.34 32.19 -9.13
CA ARG A 53 -16.63 31.09 -9.81
C ARG A 53 -15.64 30.35 -8.92
N ALA A 54 -15.62 30.60 -7.61
CA ALA A 54 -14.68 29.98 -6.68
C ALA A 54 -14.73 28.45 -6.74
N ARG A 55 -15.93 27.88 -6.80
CA ARG A 55 -16.16 26.44 -6.94
C ARG A 55 -15.57 25.87 -8.23
N GLU A 56 -15.79 26.53 -9.36
CA GLU A 56 -15.23 26.10 -10.65
C GLU A 56 -13.70 26.07 -10.61
N HIS A 57 -13.09 27.14 -10.09
CA HIS A 57 -11.63 27.26 -9.98
C HIS A 57 -11.04 26.21 -9.03
N TYR A 58 -11.67 25.99 -7.88
CA TYR A 58 -11.25 24.97 -6.93
C TYR A 58 -11.34 23.57 -7.55
N ASN A 59 -12.48 23.21 -8.13
CA ASN A 59 -12.69 21.89 -8.73
C ASN A 59 -11.74 21.62 -9.89
N ALA A 60 -11.50 22.62 -10.75
CA ALA A 60 -10.53 22.50 -11.84
C ALA A 60 -9.12 22.24 -11.31
N TRP A 61 -8.72 22.97 -10.26
CA TRP A 61 -7.41 22.80 -9.63
C TRP A 61 -7.26 21.44 -8.93
N VAL A 62 -8.26 21.01 -8.14
CA VAL A 62 -8.24 19.70 -7.47
C VAL A 62 -8.13 18.58 -8.50
N LYS A 63 -8.95 18.63 -9.55
CA LYS A 63 -8.92 17.63 -10.63
C LYS A 63 -7.55 17.55 -11.30
N GLU A 64 -6.90 18.68 -11.57
CA GLU A 64 -5.55 18.71 -12.14
C GLU A 64 -4.52 18.09 -11.18
N TYR A 65 -4.60 18.44 -9.89
CA TYR A 65 -3.70 17.93 -8.86
C TYR A 65 -3.85 16.42 -8.67
N GLU A 66 -5.07 15.94 -8.47
CA GLU A 66 -5.36 14.52 -8.25
C GLU A 66 -5.01 13.69 -9.48
N SER A 67 -5.30 14.17 -10.68
CA SER A 67 -4.91 13.48 -11.91
C SER A 67 -3.38 13.32 -12.03
N LYS A 68 -2.59 14.32 -11.62
CA LYS A 68 -1.13 14.25 -11.62
C LYS A 68 -0.63 13.28 -10.55
N ARG A 69 -1.14 13.42 -9.32
CA ARG A 69 -0.82 12.54 -8.20
C ARG A 69 -1.13 11.08 -8.53
N ASP A 70 -2.28 10.80 -9.10
CA ASP A 70 -2.70 9.43 -9.43
C ASP A 70 -1.86 8.84 -10.57
N ALA A 71 -1.47 9.65 -11.55
CA ALA A 71 -0.54 9.21 -12.59
C ALA A 71 0.83 8.83 -12.01
N GLU A 72 1.35 9.62 -11.07
CA GLU A 72 2.61 9.32 -10.37
C GLU A 72 2.49 8.06 -9.49
N LEU A 73 1.38 7.93 -8.73
CA LEU A 73 1.14 6.79 -7.87
C LEU A 73 0.92 5.50 -8.64
N LYS A 74 0.37 5.56 -9.86
CA LYS A 74 0.11 4.38 -10.70
C LYS A 74 1.37 3.58 -10.97
N GLU A 75 2.47 4.23 -11.30
CA GLU A 75 3.75 3.57 -11.59
C GLU A 75 4.35 2.94 -10.33
N VAL A 76 4.28 3.65 -9.20
CA VAL A 76 4.76 3.13 -7.90
C VAL A 76 3.94 1.93 -7.46
N ALA A 77 2.61 2.00 -7.59
CA ALA A 77 1.72 0.89 -7.27
C ALA A 77 1.95 -0.31 -8.19
N HIS A 78 2.19 -0.07 -9.48
CA HIS A 78 2.54 -1.11 -10.44
C HIS A 78 3.84 -1.82 -10.06
N TRP A 79 4.90 -1.06 -9.76
CA TRP A 79 6.16 -1.61 -9.29
C TRP A 79 5.99 -2.42 -7.99
N TYR A 80 5.28 -1.88 -7.01
CA TYR A 80 5.07 -2.55 -5.74
C TYR A 80 4.32 -3.88 -5.89
N ARG A 81 3.29 -3.91 -6.74
CA ARG A 81 2.55 -5.14 -7.08
C ARG A 81 3.49 -6.20 -7.65
N LEU A 82 4.35 -5.84 -8.60
CA LEU A 82 5.31 -6.78 -9.19
C LEU A 82 6.29 -7.32 -8.15
N GLU A 83 6.73 -6.49 -7.20
CA GLU A 83 7.59 -6.97 -6.12
C GLU A 83 6.87 -7.93 -5.17
N CYS A 84 5.59 -7.69 -4.88
CA CYS A 84 4.77 -8.64 -4.12
C CYS A 84 4.61 -9.98 -4.86
N GLU A 85 4.41 -9.96 -6.18
CA GLU A 85 4.30 -11.16 -7.01
C GLU A 85 5.60 -11.97 -7.00
N LYS A 86 6.77 -11.33 -7.17
CA LYS A 86 8.08 -11.99 -7.06
C LYS A 86 8.28 -12.68 -5.71
N GLN A 87 7.93 -11.98 -4.62
CA GLN A 87 8.03 -12.57 -3.28
C GLN A 87 7.05 -13.74 -3.08
N TRP A 88 5.87 -13.66 -3.67
CA TRP A 88 4.90 -14.75 -3.64
C TRP A 88 5.40 -15.98 -4.40
N GLU A 89 5.91 -15.81 -5.61
CA GLU A 89 6.49 -16.90 -6.40
C GLU A 89 7.66 -17.59 -5.68
N LYS A 90 8.53 -16.81 -5.05
CA LYS A 90 9.63 -17.35 -4.24
C LYS A 90 9.11 -18.24 -3.10
N ARG A 91 8.12 -17.76 -2.35
CA ARG A 91 7.49 -18.53 -1.26
C ARG A 91 6.81 -19.80 -1.77
N GLN A 92 6.20 -19.76 -2.96
CA GLN A 92 5.60 -20.93 -3.57
C GLN A 92 6.66 -21.99 -3.91
N LYS A 93 7.75 -21.60 -4.57
CA LYS A 93 8.87 -22.50 -4.90
C LYS A 93 9.49 -23.13 -3.66
N GLU A 94 9.84 -22.32 -2.66
CA GLU A 94 10.37 -22.82 -1.39
C GLU A 94 9.39 -23.78 -0.69
N GLY A 95 8.10 -23.46 -0.72
CA GLY A 95 7.05 -24.31 -0.16
C GLY A 95 6.90 -25.65 -0.90
N GLU A 96 7.10 -25.68 -2.22
CA GLU A 96 7.09 -26.90 -3.02
C GLU A 96 8.35 -27.74 -2.79
N GLU A 97 9.53 -27.12 -2.78
CA GLU A 97 10.79 -27.80 -2.46
C GLU A 97 10.75 -28.45 -1.07
N ARG A 98 10.19 -27.75 -0.08
CA ARG A 98 10.01 -28.30 1.27
C ARG A 98 9.05 -29.48 1.30
N ARG A 99 8.01 -29.49 0.46
CA ARG A 99 7.09 -30.63 0.31
C ARG A 99 7.81 -31.84 -0.29
N LYS A 100 8.50 -31.65 -1.42
CA LYS A 100 9.30 -32.71 -2.06
C LYS A 100 10.34 -33.29 -1.12
N ARG A 101 11.05 -32.46 -0.35
CA ARG A 101 12.03 -32.93 0.63
C ARG A 101 11.39 -33.82 1.69
N LYS A 102 10.26 -33.40 2.27
CA LYS A 102 9.53 -34.20 3.26
C LYS A 102 9.03 -35.52 2.68
N GLU A 103 8.56 -35.52 1.43
CA GLU A 103 8.15 -36.74 0.73
C GLU A 103 9.33 -37.70 0.58
N THR A 104 10.48 -37.22 0.07
CA THR A 104 11.69 -38.05 -0.06
C THR A 104 12.21 -38.57 1.28
N GLU A 105 12.18 -37.76 2.35
CA GLU A 105 12.55 -38.18 3.70
C GLU A 105 11.60 -39.25 4.24
N SER A 106 10.29 -39.10 4.00
CA SER A 106 9.27 -40.08 4.38
C SER A 106 9.41 -41.40 3.62
N GLU A 107 9.68 -41.34 2.32
CA GLU A 107 9.96 -42.51 1.49
C GLU A 107 11.23 -43.24 1.93
N MET A 108 12.32 -42.51 2.19
CA MET A 108 13.56 -43.08 2.72
C MET A 108 13.35 -43.73 4.09
N ALA A 109 12.60 -43.08 4.98
CA ALA A 109 12.26 -43.65 6.29
C ALA A 109 11.44 -44.94 6.14
N SER A 110 10.44 -44.94 5.25
CA SER A 110 9.61 -46.11 4.96
C SER A 110 10.42 -47.27 4.38
N ARG A 111 11.30 -47.01 3.41
CA ARG A 111 12.21 -48.01 2.85
C ARG A 111 13.16 -48.56 3.91
N LYS A 112 13.73 -47.70 4.76
CA LYS A 112 14.61 -48.13 5.86
C LYS A 112 13.87 -49.05 6.84
N GLN A 113 12.61 -48.74 7.17
CA GLN A 113 11.78 -49.61 8.02
C GLN A 113 11.50 -50.95 7.36
N GLN A 114 11.18 -50.97 6.06
CA GLN A 114 10.98 -52.22 5.31
C GLN A 114 12.25 -53.08 5.30
N TRP A 115 13.42 -52.48 5.07
CA TRP A 115 14.71 -53.17 5.10
C TRP A 115 15.04 -53.74 6.48
N MET A 116 14.77 -53.00 7.56
CA MET A 116 14.97 -53.52 8.93
C MET A 116 14.13 -54.78 9.17
N LYS A 117 12.83 -54.73 8.82
CA LYS A 117 11.94 -55.89 8.95
C LYS A 117 12.42 -57.10 8.12
N LEU A 118 12.88 -56.86 6.89
CA LEU A 118 13.43 -57.93 6.04
C LEU A 118 14.72 -58.52 6.63
N SER A 119 15.62 -57.69 7.17
CA SER A 119 16.87 -58.16 7.78
C SER A 119 16.62 -59.00 9.04
N GLU A 120 15.61 -58.66 9.84
CA GLU A 120 15.19 -59.45 11.00
C GLU A 120 14.69 -60.84 10.58
N VAL A 121 13.83 -60.91 9.55
CA VAL A 121 13.31 -62.19 9.03
C VAL A 121 14.42 -63.08 8.46
N LEU A 122 15.42 -62.47 7.81
CA LEU A 122 16.53 -63.19 7.18
C LEU A 122 17.69 -63.49 8.16
N GLY A 123 17.60 -63.06 9.42
CA GLY A 123 18.62 -63.29 10.44
C GLY A 123 19.94 -62.51 10.24
N TYR A 124 19.94 -61.46 9.43
CA TYR A 124 21.11 -60.62 9.18
C TYR A 124 21.21 -59.49 10.23
N GLN A 125 22.28 -59.47 11.04
CA GLN A 125 22.58 -58.37 11.95
C GLN A 125 23.17 -57.19 11.17
N LEU A 126 22.48 -56.04 11.16
CA LEU A 126 22.92 -54.83 10.48
C LEU A 126 24.10 -54.19 11.25
N THR A 127 25.33 -54.62 10.97
CA THR A 127 26.52 -54.00 11.58
C THR A 127 26.71 -52.59 11.01
N ARG A 128 26.62 -51.61 11.89
CA ARG A 128 26.84 -50.19 11.59
C ARG A 128 28.30 -50.03 11.15
N THR A 129 28.58 -49.94 9.85
CA THR A 129 29.90 -49.54 9.37
C THR A 129 30.07 -48.04 9.59
N GLU A 130 30.67 -47.69 10.72
CA GLU A 130 31.31 -46.39 10.95
C GLU A 130 32.68 -46.40 10.26
N LYS A 131 32.91 -45.41 9.38
CA LYS A 131 34.24 -44.96 8.94
C LYS A 131 34.15 -43.46 8.68
#